data_AF-A0A8J3RKY3-F1
#
_entry.id   AF-A0A8J3RKY3-F1
#
_cell.length_a   1.000
_cell.length_b   1.000
_cell.length_c   1.000
_cell.angle_alpha   90.00
_cell.angle_beta   90.00
_cell.angle_gamma   90.00
#
_symmetry.space_group_name_H-M   'P 1'
#
loop_
_entity.id
_entity.type
_entity.pdbx_description
1 polymer ?
#
loop_
_entity_poly.entity_id
_entity_poly.type
_entity_poly.pdbx_seq_one_letter_code
_entity_poly.pdbx_strand_id
1 'polypeptide(L)'
;MAGRETRYETAPAGAGRAVTSRVADDDSLRIEWPEPDDGEIVLRHTETGEEHAGAELSGLAPGTWAVWKHGAPLVTDDPGFSLDGLTAYAGRPRSKEIRAFRTREGTLHVLVREVEPYVEVTRVCPEGGMITVEGLIAYGESFPAERPAGLVAVARKGPHSAGGGTVAGRRFTGRIPITPLAEGQTRRRVFWDLFAEIDGVRLALAARLDDVTEKKTRMRFPAQYLGQVRVRPYFTDADSLAVACTIEEKTS
;
A
#
# COMPACT_ATOMS: atom_id res chain seq x y z
N MET A 1 39.56 -29.69 12.45
CA MET A 1 38.58 -28.67 12.03
C MET A 1 37.52 -28.57 13.11
N ALA A 2 37.59 -27.52 13.93
CA ALA A 2 36.66 -27.29 15.03
C ALA A 2 35.45 -26.51 14.51
N GLY A 3 34.26 -27.08 14.68
CA GLY A 3 32.99 -26.43 14.39
C GLY A 3 32.77 -25.28 15.38
N ARG A 4 32.56 -24.09 14.85
CA ARG A 4 32.22 -22.91 15.62
C ARG A 4 30.70 -22.93 15.83
N GLU A 5 30.25 -23.51 16.94
CA GLU A 5 28.89 -23.31 17.43
C GLU A 5 28.73 -21.83 17.80
N THR A 6 27.96 -21.12 17.00
CA THR A 6 27.50 -19.78 17.33
C THR A 6 26.46 -19.94 18.45
N ARG A 7 26.89 -19.78 19.70
CA ARG A 7 25.98 -19.62 20.83
C ARG A 7 25.13 -18.38 20.55
N TYR A 8 23.83 -18.59 20.37
CA TYR A 8 22.85 -17.52 20.43
C TYR A 8 22.86 -16.95 21.85
N GLU A 9 23.43 -15.76 21.99
CA GLU A 9 23.27 -14.95 23.19
C GLU A 9 21.78 -14.68 23.36
N THR A 10 21.21 -15.28 24.40
CA THR A 10 19.85 -15.00 24.84
C THR A 10 19.85 -13.54 25.30
N ALA A 11 18.94 -12.73 24.74
CA ALA A 11 18.81 -11.32 25.11
C ALA A 11 18.80 -11.17 26.64
N PRO A 12 19.53 -10.20 27.21
CA PRO A 12 19.62 -10.04 28.65
C PRO A 12 18.24 -9.87 29.27
N ALA A 13 17.99 -10.61 30.35
CA ALA A 13 16.80 -10.48 31.17
C ALA A 13 16.74 -9.04 31.73
N GLY A 14 15.78 -8.25 31.24
CA GLY A 14 15.60 -6.85 31.62
C GLY A 14 15.17 -5.94 30.46
N ALA A 15 15.31 -6.37 29.20
CA ALA A 15 14.72 -5.65 28.08
C ALA A 15 13.19 -5.87 28.10
N GLY A 16 12.45 -4.88 28.64
CA GLY A 16 11.00 -4.87 28.60
C GLY A 16 10.51 -5.15 27.17
N ARG A 17 9.67 -6.17 27.01
CA ARG A 17 9.10 -6.52 25.71
C ARG A 17 7.91 -5.60 25.47
N ALA A 18 7.91 -4.87 24.37
CA ALA A 18 6.77 -4.03 24.01
C ALA A 18 5.55 -4.90 23.70
N VAL A 19 4.38 -4.47 24.19
CA VAL A 19 3.10 -5.15 23.95
C VAL A 19 2.61 -4.81 22.56
N THR A 20 2.54 -3.53 22.22
CA THR A 20 2.14 -3.02 20.90
C THR A 20 3.05 -1.90 20.43
N SER A 21 3.17 -1.74 19.12
CA SER A 21 3.95 -0.66 18.52
C SER A 21 3.30 -0.17 17.24
N ARG A 22 3.04 1.13 17.13
CA ARG A 22 2.41 1.74 15.94
C ARG A 22 2.90 3.15 15.69
N VAL A 23 2.84 3.56 14.43
CA VAL A 23 3.03 4.96 14.04
C VAL A 23 1.67 5.66 14.16
N ALA A 24 1.62 6.73 14.93
CA ALA A 24 0.43 7.56 15.07
C ALA A 24 0.33 8.60 13.94
N ASP A 25 -0.83 9.27 13.85
CA ASP A 25 -1.13 10.25 12.80
C ASP A 25 -0.38 11.59 12.95
N ASP A 26 0.37 11.77 14.02
CA ASP A 26 1.30 12.88 14.29
C ASP A 26 2.76 12.50 14.00
N ASP A 27 2.99 11.39 13.28
CA ASP A 27 4.33 10.85 13.01
C ASP A 27 5.12 10.50 14.28
N SER A 28 4.43 10.15 15.37
CA SER A 28 5.07 9.61 16.58
C SER A 28 5.01 8.08 16.63
N LEU A 29 6.10 7.45 17.08
CA LEU A 29 6.12 6.03 17.44
C LEU A 29 5.47 5.84 18.81
N ARG A 30 4.30 5.21 18.84
CA ARG A 30 3.62 4.83 20.09
C ARG A 30 3.97 3.40 20.42
N ILE A 31 4.49 3.19 21.62
CA ILE A 31 4.86 1.88 22.16
C ILE A 31 4.13 1.70 23.48
N GLU A 32 3.37 0.62 23.59
CA GLU A 32 2.71 0.24 24.83
C GLU A 32 3.55 -0.80 25.57
N TRP A 33 3.79 -0.53 26.85
CA TRP A 33 4.61 -1.37 27.73
C TRP A 33 3.73 -2.07 28.75
N PRO A 34 4.07 -3.31 29.16
CA PRO A 34 3.34 -3.98 30.22
C PRO A 34 3.56 -3.32 31.59
N GLU A 35 4.73 -2.70 31.78
CA GLU A 35 5.12 -1.92 32.95
C GLU A 35 5.73 -0.60 32.47
N PRO A 36 5.60 0.52 33.21
CA PRO A 36 6.23 1.78 32.86
C PRO A 36 7.74 1.60 32.67
N ASP A 37 8.27 2.10 31.55
CA ASP A 37 9.68 1.99 31.20
C ASP A 37 10.20 3.36 30.75
N ASP A 38 11.28 3.83 31.39
CA ASP A 38 11.84 5.18 31.28
C ASP A 38 13.03 5.29 30.32
N GLY A 39 13.41 4.20 29.64
CA GLY A 39 14.49 4.22 28.67
C GLY A 39 14.20 5.02 27.40
N GLU A 40 15.19 5.77 26.96
CA GLU A 40 15.16 6.50 25.69
C GLU A 40 15.08 5.53 24.49
N ILE A 41 14.22 5.88 23.54
CA ILE A 41 14.14 5.20 22.24
C ILE A 41 15.20 5.80 21.33
N VAL A 42 15.94 4.96 20.63
CA VAL A 42 16.89 5.37 19.59
C VAL A 42 16.55 4.67 18.29
N LEU A 43 16.36 5.43 17.23
CA LEU A 43 16.15 4.94 15.88
C LEU A 43 17.50 4.94 15.16
N ARG A 44 17.94 3.79 14.64
CA ARG A 44 19.20 3.68 13.90
C ARG A 44 18.95 3.26 12.46
N HIS A 45 19.36 4.09 11.51
CA HIS A 45 19.24 3.79 10.09
C HIS A 45 20.11 2.57 9.73
N THR A 46 19.49 1.56 9.14
CA THR A 46 20.11 0.23 8.97
C THR A 46 21.24 0.21 7.95
N GLU A 47 21.25 1.14 6.99
CA GLU A 47 22.28 1.19 5.95
C GLU A 47 23.39 2.20 6.26
N THR A 48 23.05 3.35 6.85
CA THR A 48 24.00 4.46 7.06
C THR A 48 24.54 4.53 8.49
N GLY A 49 23.85 3.88 9.44
CA GLY A 49 24.19 3.97 10.87
C GLY A 49 23.80 5.28 11.53
N GLU A 50 23.10 6.19 10.82
CA GLU A 50 22.57 7.43 11.39
C GLU A 50 21.66 7.13 12.58
N GLU A 51 21.74 7.94 13.64
CA GLU A 51 20.92 7.78 14.84
C GLU A 51 20.00 8.99 15.05
N HIS A 52 18.78 8.70 15.48
CA HIS A 52 17.79 9.69 15.86
C HIS A 52 17.22 9.32 17.23
N ALA A 53 17.32 10.24 18.17
CA ALA A 53 16.85 10.04 19.54
C ALA A 53 15.37 10.42 19.67
N GLY A 54 14.61 9.61 20.40
CA GLY A 54 13.20 9.83 20.69
C GLY A 54 12.24 9.08 19.76
N ALA A 55 10.97 9.43 19.88
CA ALA A 55 9.85 8.78 19.19
C ALA A 55 9.24 9.63 18.07
N GLU A 56 9.77 10.83 17.80
CA GLU A 56 9.33 11.65 16.67
C GLU A 56 9.96 11.11 15.37
N LEU A 57 9.15 10.89 14.33
CA LEU A 57 9.59 10.24 13.09
C LEU A 57 9.61 11.19 11.88
N SER A 58 9.08 12.40 12.03
CA SER A 58 8.88 13.38 10.95
C SER A 58 10.19 13.72 10.20
N GLY A 59 11.30 13.79 10.94
CA GLY A 59 12.62 14.16 10.44
C GLY A 59 13.42 13.02 9.80
N LEU A 60 12.95 11.77 9.88
CA LEU A 60 13.71 10.63 9.40
C LEU A 60 13.90 10.65 7.87
N ALA A 61 15.11 10.32 7.42
CA ALA A 61 15.39 10.08 6.01
C ALA A 61 14.68 8.78 5.51
N PRO A 62 14.37 8.67 4.21
CA PRO A 62 13.88 7.43 3.62
C PRO A 62 14.82 6.26 3.89
N GLY A 63 14.25 5.10 4.16
CA GLY A 63 14.97 3.86 4.45
C GLY A 63 14.40 3.10 5.63
N THR A 64 15.14 2.12 6.12
CA THR A 64 14.73 1.28 7.26
C THR A 64 15.50 1.68 8.50
N TRP A 65 14.77 1.92 9.58
CA TRP A 65 15.29 2.32 10.89
C TRP A 65 15.01 1.21 11.90
N ALA A 66 16.06 0.65 12.50
CA ALA A 66 15.91 -0.26 13.63
C ALA A 66 15.57 0.54 14.88
N VAL A 67 14.61 0.09 15.68
CA VAL A 67 14.27 0.72 16.96
C VAL A 67 15.09 0.07 18.06
N TRP A 68 15.78 0.87 18.85
CA TRP A 68 16.61 0.46 19.97
C TRP A 68 16.11 1.08 21.26
N LYS A 69 16.36 0.39 22.36
CA LYS A 69 16.07 0.85 23.71
C LYS A 69 17.05 0.21 24.68
N HIS A 70 17.53 0.98 25.66
CA HIS A 70 18.53 0.50 26.64
C HIS A 70 19.77 -0.14 25.98
N GLY A 71 20.19 0.38 24.82
CA GLY A 71 21.35 -0.12 24.07
C GLY A 71 21.14 -1.45 23.33
N ALA A 72 19.92 -1.97 23.24
CA ALA A 72 19.59 -3.18 22.50
C ALA A 72 18.44 -2.96 21.49
N PRO A 73 18.34 -3.76 20.40
CA PRO A 73 17.17 -3.72 19.53
C PRO A 73 15.89 -4.02 20.30
N LEU A 74 14.86 -3.22 20.06
CA LEU A 74 13.58 -3.37 20.71
C LEU A 74 12.81 -4.55 20.12
N VAL A 75 12.34 -5.46 20.98
CA VAL A 75 11.55 -6.63 20.59
C VAL A 75 10.07 -6.40 20.93
N THR A 76 9.18 -6.78 20.01
CA THR A 76 7.72 -6.63 20.17
C THR A 76 6.99 -7.94 19.90
N ASP A 77 5.92 -8.19 20.66
CA ASP A 77 5.01 -9.33 20.46
C ASP A 77 3.93 -9.07 19.42
N ASP A 78 3.55 -7.80 19.24
CA ASP A 78 2.55 -7.36 18.29
C ASP A 78 3.07 -7.48 16.84
N PRO A 79 2.25 -7.96 15.89
CA PRO A 79 2.58 -7.90 14.47
C PRO A 79 2.84 -6.48 13.96
N GLY A 80 2.42 -5.44 14.68
CA GLY A 80 2.60 -4.03 14.28
C GLY A 80 1.67 -3.62 13.14
N PHE A 81 0.66 -4.43 12.83
CA PHE A 81 -0.30 -4.19 11.76
C PHE A 81 -1.65 -3.75 12.31
N SER A 82 -2.14 -2.61 11.82
CA SER A 82 -3.50 -2.14 12.05
C SER A 82 -4.02 -1.49 10.77
N LEU A 83 -4.93 -2.16 10.05
CA LEU A 83 -5.51 -1.60 8.83
C LEU A 83 -6.21 -0.26 9.08
N ASP A 84 -6.97 -0.15 10.18
CA ASP A 84 -7.63 1.09 10.57
C ASP A 84 -6.60 2.19 10.89
N GLY A 85 -5.52 1.84 11.59
CA GLY A 85 -4.43 2.77 11.89
C GLY A 85 -3.73 3.27 10.62
N LEU A 86 -3.44 2.37 9.68
CA LEU A 86 -2.83 2.71 8.39
C LEU A 86 -3.76 3.55 7.53
N THR A 87 -5.06 3.25 7.53
CA THR A 87 -6.08 4.03 6.81
C THR A 87 -6.21 5.43 7.40
N ALA A 88 -6.20 5.56 8.73
CA ALA A 88 -6.21 6.86 9.40
C ALA A 88 -4.93 7.66 9.11
N TYR A 89 -3.77 7.01 9.18
CA TYR A 89 -2.46 7.61 8.90
C TYR A 89 -2.37 8.12 7.47
N ALA A 90 -2.72 7.26 6.50
CA ALA A 90 -2.75 7.58 5.07
C ALA A 90 -3.89 8.54 4.71
N GLY A 91 -4.81 8.81 5.61
CA GLY A 91 -5.86 9.78 5.37
C GLY A 91 -5.34 11.20 5.15
N ARG A 92 -4.22 11.61 5.73
CA ARG A 92 -3.79 13.01 5.68
C ARG A 92 -2.86 13.30 4.50
N PRO A 93 -2.85 14.54 3.96
CA PRO A 93 -1.84 14.95 2.98
C PRO A 93 -0.43 14.74 3.53
N ARG A 94 0.41 13.98 2.82
CA ARG A 94 1.79 13.67 3.22
C ARG A 94 2.67 13.40 1.98
N SER A 95 3.96 13.65 2.12
CA SER A 95 4.99 13.25 1.14
C SER A 95 5.81 12.04 1.57
N LYS A 96 5.60 11.55 2.80
CA LYS A 96 6.24 10.36 3.34
C LYS A 96 5.20 9.42 3.95
N GLU A 97 5.47 8.13 3.83
CA GLU A 97 4.84 7.09 4.62
C GLU A 97 5.85 6.56 5.63
N ILE A 98 5.40 6.46 6.88
CA ILE A 98 6.17 5.92 7.98
C ILE A 98 5.41 4.74 8.55
N ARG A 99 6.04 3.57 8.58
CA ARG A 99 5.39 2.32 8.96
C ARG A 99 6.22 1.53 9.95
N ALA A 100 5.63 1.24 11.10
CA ALA A 100 6.18 0.25 12.02
C ALA A 100 5.96 -1.16 11.45
N PHE A 101 6.97 -2.01 11.53
CA PHE A 101 6.86 -3.43 11.19
C PHE A 101 7.82 -4.25 12.04
N ARG A 102 7.54 -5.55 12.11
CA ARG A 102 8.37 -6.50 12.84
C ARG A 102 9.18 -7.37 11.90
N THR A 103 10.46 -7.55 12.21
CA THR A 103 11.32 -8.52 11.51
C THR A 103 10.94 -9.95 11.87
N ARG A 104 11.55 -10.93 11.18
CA ARG A 104 11.37 -12.35 11.50
C ARG A 104 11.89 -12.70 12.90
N GLU A 105 12.90 -11.96 13.35
CA GLU A 105 13.56 -12.09 14.65
C GLU A 105 12.75 -11.43 15.78
N GLY A 106 11.65 -10.75 15.46
CA GLY A 106 10.78 -10.09 16.42
C GLY A 106 11.18 -8.66 16.77
N THR A 107 12.19 -8.10 16.12
CA THR A 107 12.64 -6.72 16.36
C THR A 107 11.76 -5.71 15.65
N LEU A 108 11.50 -4.58 16.31
CA LEU A 108 10.74 -3.47 15.77
C LEU A 108 11.61 -2.62 14.85
N HIS A 109 11.11 -2.39 13.65
CA HIS A 109 11.68 -1.50 12.66
C HIS A 109 10.64 -0.48 12.20
N VAL A 110 11.11 0.65 11.68
CA VAL A 110 10.31 1.66 11.00
C VAL A 110 10.80 1.76 9.57
N LEU A 111 9.90 1.61 8.61
CA LEU A 111 10.13 1.91 7.21
C LEU A 111 9.67 3.34 6.93
N VAL A 112 10.55 4.13 6.33
CA VAL A 112 10.24 5.47 5.82
C VAL A 112 10.37 5.45 4.30
N ARG A 113 9.33 5.82 3.58
CA ARG A 113 9.37 5.94 2.11
C ARG A 113 8.71 7.23 1.64
N GLU A 114 9.19 7.76 0.52
CA GLU A 114 8.47 8.82 -0.19
C GLU A 114 7.19 8.26 -0.79
N VAL A 115 6.14 9.07 -0.78
CA VAL A 115 4.83 8.70 -1.34
C VAL A 115 4.21 9.87 -2.09
N GLU A 116 3.52 9.53 -3.17
CA GLU A 116 2.61 10.43 -3.85
C GLU A 116 1.17 10.04 -3.53
N PRO A 117 0.22 10.99 -3.56
CA PRO A 117 -1.20 10.69 -3.44
C PRO A 117 -1.65 9.64 -4.46
N TYR A 118 -2.48 8.70 -4.00
CA TYR A 118 -3.06 7.67 -4.84
C TYR A 118 -4.45 7.27 -4.29
N VAL A 119 -5.19 6.47 -5.04
CA VAL A 119 -6.44 5.88 -4.56
C VAL A 119 -6.17 4.45 -4.07
N GLU A 120 -6.29 4.24 -2.76
CA GLU A 120 -6.30 2.92 -2.13
C GLU A 120 -7.60 2.20 -2.51
N VAL A 121 -7.48 1.21 -3.39
CA VAL A 121 -8.57 0.41 -3.92
C VAL A 121 -9.07 -0.53 -2.83
N THR A 122 -10.33 -0.36 -2.46
CA THR A 122 -11.00 -1.19 -1.45
C THR A 122 -11.94 -2.21 -2.09
N ARG A 123 -12.42 -1.94 -3.31
CA ARG A 123 -13.34 -2.83 -4.02
C ARG A 123 -13.19 -2.71 -5.53
N VAL A 124 -13.31 -3.84 -6.22
CA VAL A 124 -13.40 -3.92 -7.69
C VAL A 124 -14.53 -4.87 -8.07
N CYS A 125 -15.50 -4.38 -8.85
CA CYS A 125 -16.66 -5.13 -9.32
C CYS A 125 -16.71 -5.14 -10.85
N PRO A 126 -16.20 -6.20 -11.52
CA PRO A 126 -16.33 -6.37 -12.95
C PRO A 126 -17.62 -7.10 -13.30
N GLU A 127 -18.69 -6.36 -13.60
CA GLU A 127 -20.01 -6.91 -13.91
C GLU A 127 -20.79 -6.04 -14.90
N GLY A 128 -21.73 -6.65 -15.63
CA GLY A 128 -22.69 -5.93 -16.48
C GLY A 128 -22.06 -5.11 -17.61
N GLY A 129 -20.89 -5.50 -18.12
CA GLY A 129 -20.16 -4.73 -19.14
C GLY A 129 -19.41 -3.53 -18.57
N MET A 130 -19.31 -3.42 -17.25
CA MET A 130 -18.66 -2.33 -16.53
C MET A 130 -17.60 -2.85 -15.57
N ILE A 131 -16.59 -2.04 -15.29
CA ILE A 131 -15.69 -2.24 -14.16
C ILE A 131 -15.92 -1.07 -13.21
N THR A 132 -16.45 -1.37 -12.03
CA THR A 132 -16.62 -0.40 -10.94
C THR A 132 -15.47 -0.55 -9.95
N VAL A 133 -14.90 0.57 -9.50
CA VAL A 133 -13.81 0.62 -8.53
C VAL A 133 -14.19 1.59 -7.42
N GLU A 134 -14.06 1.15 -6.17
CA GLU A 134 -14.22 1.99 -4.99
C GLU A 134 -12.89 2.08 -4.24
N GLY A 135 -12.61 3.24 -3.64
CA GLY A 135 -11.36 3.45 -2.91
C GLY A 135 -11.34 4.72 -2.08
N LEU A 136 -10.21 4.93 -1.40
CA LEU A 136 -9.93 6.10 -0.58
C LEU A 136 -8.70 6.82 -1.11
N ILE A 137 -8.74 8.15 -1.19
CA ILE A 137 -7.54 8.94 -1.49
C ILE A 137 -6.59 8.85 -0.28
N ALA A 138 -5.45 8.22 -0.51
CA ALA A 138 -4.34 8.08 0.42
C ALA A 138 -3.32 9.18 0.15
N TYR A 139 -2.78 9.75 1.23
CA TYR A 139 -1.75 10.80 1.27
C TYR A 139 -2.10 12.11 0.56
N GLY A 140 -3.37 12.27 0.13
CA GLY A 140 -3.86 13.43 -0.62
C GLY A 140 -4.88 14.28 0.13
N GLU A 141 -5.31 15.35 -0.53
CA GLU A 141 -6.36 16.24 -0.01
C GLU A 141 -7.73 15.54 0.05
N SER A 142 -8.58 16.05 0.96
CA SER A 142 -9.98 15.66 1.05
C SER A 142 -10.86 16.69 0.37
N PHE A 143 -11.92 16.24 -0.31
CA PHE A 143 -12.87 17.07 -1.04
C PHE A 143 -14.16 17.24 -0.23
N PRO A 144 -14.43 18.41 0.38
CA PRO A 144 -15.55 18.57 1.33
C PRO A 144 -16.94 18.37 0.68
N ALA A 145 -17.07 18.73 -0.59
CA ALA A 145 -18.26 18.51 -1.38
C ALA A 145 -18.00 17.40 -2.40
N GLU A 146 -19.06 16.69 -2.80
CA GLU A 146 -18.97 15.74 -3.90
C GLU A 146 -18.58 16.44 -5.20
N ARG A 147 -17.66 15.84 -5.95
CA ARG A 147 -17.17 16.34 -7.24
C ARG A 147 -17.14 15.24 -8.28
N PRO A 148 -17.29 15.59 -9.58
CA PRO A 148 -17.01 14.67 -10.66
C PRO A 148 -15.57 14.16 -10.61
N ALA A 149 -15.40 12.88 -10.93
CA ALA A 149 -14.11 12.25 -11.13
C ALA A 149 -14.18 11.33 -12.35
N GLY A 150 -13.03 10.94 -12.90
CA GLY A 150 -12.91 9.98 -13.98
C GLY A 150 -12.28 8.67 -13.51
N LEU A 151 -12.74 7.55 -14.07
CA LEU A 151 -11.95 6.32 -14.08
C LEU A 151 -11.31 6.18 -15.45
N VAL A 152 -10.01 6.38 -15.53
CA VAL A 152 -9.26 6.44 -16.79
C VAL A 152 -8.42 5.18 -16.95
N ALA A 153 -8.49 4.58 -18.13
CA ALA A 153 -7.67 3.45 -18.54
C ALA A 153 -6.71 3.89 -19.66
N VAL A 154 -5.42 3.66 -19.48
CA VAL A 154 -4.39 3.99 -20.47
C VAL A 154 -3.73 2.70 -20.95
N ALA A 155 -3.84 2.39 -22.25
CA ALA A 155 -3.14 1.25 -22.80
C ALA A 155 -1.63 1.52 -22.78
N ARG A 156 -0.83 0.56 -22.30
CA ARG A 156 0.65 0.69 -22.27
C ARG A 156 1.27 0.98 -23.63
N LYS A 157 0.56 0.61 -24.70
CA LYS A 157 0.89 0.89 -26.09
C LYS A 157 -0.41 1.10 -26.86
N GLY A 158 -0.93 2.33 -26.89
CA GLY A 158 -2.09 2.66 -27.72
C GLY A 158 -3.02 3.70 -27.09
N PRO A 159 -4.35 3.54 -27.25
CA PRO A 159 -5.33 4.55 -26.88
C PRO A 159 -5.53 4.69 -25.37
N HIS A 160 -6.28 5.71 -24.97
CA HIS A 160 -6.87 5.83 -23.65
C HIS A 160 -8.39 5.67 -23.73
N SER A 161 -9.01 5.25 -22.63
CA SER A 161 -10.45 5.20 -22.45
C SER A 161 -10.78 5.84 -21.10
N ALA A 162 -11.93 6.48 -21.00
CA ALA A 162 -12.40 7.08 -19.77
C ALA A 162 -13.84 6.67 -19.51
N GLY A 163 -14.14 6.48 -18.23
CA GLY A 163 -15.49 6.43 -17.71
C GLY A 163 -15.70 7.49 -16.63
N GLY A 164 -16.88 7.50 -16.03
CA GLY A 164 -17.27 8.48 -15.02
C GLY A 164 -17.02 8.00 -13.60
N GLY A 165 -17.18 8.91 -12.65
CA GLY A 165 -17.02 8.66 -11.23
C GLY A 165 -17.30 9.90 -10.41
N THR A 166 -17.20 9.75 -9.09
CA THR A 166 -17.28 10.85 -8.15
C THR A 166 -16.26 10.69 -7.04
N VAL A 167 -15.92 11.81 -6.40
CA VAL A 167 -15.18 11.86 -5.15
C VAL A 167 -15.97 12.66 -4.13
N ALA A 168 -16.12 12.12 -2.92
CA ALA A 168 -16.75 12.80 -1.79
C ALA A 168 -15.94 12.55 -0.52
N GLY A 169 -15.49 13.61 0.14
CA GLY A 169 -14.44 13.50 1.15
C GLY A 169 -13.18 12.92 0.53
N ARG A 170 -12.81 11.71 0.94
CA ARG A 170 -11.72 10.92 0.33
C ARG A 170 -12.22 9.73 -0.45
N ARG A 171 -13.52 9.45 -0.42
CA ARG A 171 -14.08 8.28 -1.08
C ARG A 171 -14.16 8.55 -2.57
N PHE A 172 -13.48 7.72 -3.34
CA PHE A 172 -13.58 7.67 -4.79
C PHE A 172 -14.48 6.51 -5.21
N THR A 173 -15.35 6.76 -6.18
CA THR A 173 -16.10 5.72 -6.90
C THR A 173 -15.98 5.98 -8.39
N GLY A 174 -15.41 5.04 -9.14
CA GLY A 174 -15.19 5.15 -10.57
C GLY A 174 -15.80 3.97 -11.33
N ARG A 175 -16.24 4.20 -12.57
CA ARG A 175 -16.84 3.19 -13.43
C ARG A 175 -16.36 3.36 -14.86
N ILE A 176 -15.91 2.28 -15.50
CA ILE A 176 -15.46 2.29 -16.90
C ILE A 176 -16.13 1.15 -17.69
N PRO A 177 -16.68 1.41 -18.89
CA PRO A 177 -17.22 0.36 -19.74
C PRO A 177 -16.10 -0.53 -20.29
N ILE A 178 -16.37 -1.83 -20.44
CA ILE A 178 -15.39 -2.75 -21.04
C ILE A 178 -15.31 -2.61 -22.56
N THR A 179 -16.33 -2.04 -23.20
CA THR A 179 -16.42 -1.94 -24.66
C THR A 179 -15.23 -1.22 -25.29
N PRO A 180 -14.88 0.01 -24.87
CA PRO A 180 -13.72 0.69 -25.46
C PRO A 180 -12.39 -0.01 -25.15
N LEU A 181 -12.29 -0.73 -24.02
CA LEU A 181 -11.08 -1.49 -23.66
C LEU A 181 -10.89 -2.69 -24.59
N ALA A 182 -11.98 -3.38 -24.92
CA ALA A 182 -11.98 -4.52 -25.83
C ALA A 182 -11.83 -4.09 -27.30
N GLU A 183 -12.43 -2.97 -27.71
CA GLU A 183 -12.26 -2.41 -29.07
C GLU A 183 -10.84 -1.86 -29.29
N GLY A 184 -10.20 -1.35 -28.24
CA GLY A 184 -8.79 -0.96 -28.26
C GLY A 184 -7.79 -2.14 -28.36
N GLN A 185 -8.29 -3.37 -28.52
CA GLN A 185 -7.47 -4.57 -28.66
C GLN A 185 -6.76 -4.60 -30.03
N THR A 186 -5.52 -4.10 -30.06
CA THR A 186 -4.68 -4.08 -31.27
C THR A 186 -3.75 -5.29 -31.42
N ARG A 187 -3.64 -6.13 -30.39
CA ARG A 187 -2.76 -7.31 -30.34
C ARG A 187 -3.47 -8.46 -29.63
N ARG A 188 -2.86 -9.64 -29.61
CA ARG A 188 -3.37 -10.79 -28.84
C ARG A 188 -3.60 -10.47 -27.35
N ARG A 189 -2.75 -9.61 -26.77
CA ARG A 189 -2.86 -9.14 -25.38
C ARG A 189 -2.54 -7.65 -25.29
N VAL A 190 -3.41 -6.90 -24.62
CA VAL A 190 -3.25 -5.47 -24.29
C VAL A 190 -3.45 -5.30 -22.79
N PHE A 191 -2.63 -4.45 -22.19
CA PHE A 191 -2.71 -4.10 -20.78
C PHE A 191 -3.04 -2.61 -20.64
N TRP A 192 -4.00 -2.33 -19.77
CA TRP A 192 -4.49 -1.00 -19.47
C TRP A 192 -4.18 -0.70 -18.01
N ASP A 193 -3.39 0.34 -17.77
CA ASP A 193 -3.16 0.84 -16.41
C ASP A 193 -4.32 1.78 -16.04
N LEU A 194 -4.85 1.64 -14.81
CA LEU A 194 -6.01 2.41 -14.36
C LEU A 194 -5.61 3.56 -13.42
N PHE A 195 -6.30 4.69 -13.58
CA PHE A 195 -6.12 5.90 -12.79
C PHE A 195 -7.47 6.48 -12.40
N ALA A 196 -7.53 7.11 -11.22
CA ALA A 196 -8.57 8.09 -10.93
C ALA A 196 -8.12 9.44 -11.48
N GLU A 197 -9.01 10.19 -12.13
CA GLU A 197 -8.73 11.54 -12.60
C GLU A 197 -9.66 12.53 -11.88
N ILE A 198 -9.08 13.48 -11.14
CA ILE A 198 -9.80 14.45 -10.30
C ILE A 198 -9.20 15.82 -10.56
N ASP A 199 -10.01 16.79 -10.99
CA ASP A 199 -9.56 18.16 -11.31
C ASP A 199 -8.32 18.19 -12.25
N GLY A 200 -8.24 17.24 -13.19
CA GLY A 200 -7.14 17.09 -14.16
C GLY A 200 -5.90 16.37 -13.64
N VAL A 201 -5.88 15.97 -12.37
CA VAL A 201 -4.79 15.22 -11.74
C VAL A 201 -5.09 13.72 -11.81
N ARG A 202 -4.11 12.92 -12.26
CA ARG A 202 -4.20 11.47 -12.28
C ARG A 202 -3.58 10.86 -11.05
N LEU A 203 -4.39 10.13 -10.29
CA LEU A 203 -3.98 9.35 -9.13
C LEU A 203 -3.93 7.88 -9.52
N ALA A 204 -2.84 7.19 -9.19
CA ALA A 204 -2.74 5.76 -9.39
C ALA A 204 -3.83 5.02 -8.58
N LEU A 205 -4.39 3.95 -9.13
CA LEU A 205 -5.22 3.02 -8.38
C LEU A 205 -4.32 1.89 -7.87
N ALA A 206 -4.19 1.72 -6.56
CA ALA A 206 -3.37 0.67 -5.96
C ALA A 206 -4.00 0.14 -4.67
N ALA A 207 -3.59 -1.04 -4.20
CA ALA A 207 -3.98 -1.56 -2.90
C ALA A 207 -2.71 -1.88 -2.10
N ARG A 208 -2.28 -0.98 -1.21
CA ARG A 208 -0.97 -1.01 -0.56
C ARG A 208 -1.06 -1.03 0.97
N LEU A 209 -2.22 -0.75 1.57
CA LEU A 209 -2.36 -0.64 3.02
C LEU A 209 -2.65 -1.97 3.72
N ASP A 210 -3.25 -2.95 3.03
CA ASP A 210 -3.75 -4.21 3.61
C ASP A 210 -2.68 -5.28 3.96
N ASP A 211 -1.39 -4.97 3.80
CA ASP A 211 -0.24 -5.90 3.97
C ASP A 211 -0.27 -7.19 3.15
N VAL A 212 -1.22 -7.34 2.23
CA VAL A 212 -1.26 -8.50 1.36
C VAL A 212 -0.16 -8.35 0.32
N THR A 213 0.92 -9.10 0.48
CA THR A 213 1.97 -9.18 -0.54
C THR A 213 1.52 -10.06 -1.72
N GLU A 214 2.12 -9.82 -2.89
CA GLU A 214 1.90 -10.62 -4.11
C GLU A 214 0.42 -10.67 -4.55
N LYS A 215 -0.29 -9.53 -4.48
CA LYS A 215 -1.74 -9.50 -4.81
C LYS A 215 -2.06 -10.06 -6.18
N LYS A 216 -1.16 -9.87 -7.15
CA LYS A 216 -1.27 -10.45 -8.50
C LYS A 216 -1.50 -11.96 -8.52
N THR A 217 -0.89 -12.71 -7.60
CA THR A 217 -1.01 -14.18 -7.55
C THR A 217 -2.16 -14.62 -6.64
N ARG A 218 -2.45 -13.84 -5.59
CA ARG A 218 -3.44 -14.16 -4.55
C ARG A 218 -4.86 -13.69 -4.86
N MET A 219 -5.01 -12.60 -5.60
CA MET A 219 -6.31 -12.01 -5.93
C MET A 219 -6.65 -12.26 -7.40
N ARG A 220 -7.86 -12.79 -7.64
CA ARG A 220 -8.38 -13.01 -8.99
C ARG A 220 -9.76 -12.40 -9.11
N PHE A 221 -9.93 -11.56 -10.12
CA PHE A 221 -11.21 -10.98 -10.47
C PHE A 221 -11.94 -11.82 -11.53
N PRO A 222 -13.29 -11.84 -11.51
CA PRO A 222 -14.06 -12.41 -12.60
C PRO A 222 -13.66 -11.76 -13.94
N ALA A 223 -13.63 -12.57 -15.01
CA ALA A 223 -13.51 -12.03 -16.35
C ALA A 223 -14.89 -11.63 -16.89
N GLN A 224 -14.89 -10.61 -17.73
CA GLN A 224 -16.01 -10.29 -18.61
C GLN A 224 -15.58 -10.51 -20.06
N TYR A 225 -16.56 -10.63 -20.96
CA TYR A 225 -16.32 -10.96 -22.36
C TYR A 225 -17.05 -9.98 -23.27
N LEU A 226 -16.35 -9.51 -24.30
CA LEU A 226 -16.95 -8.83 -25.44
C LEU A 226 -16.46 -9.51 -26.73
N GLY A 227 -17.36 -10.25 -27.38
CA GLY A 227 -16.99 -11.13 -28.49
C GLY A 227 -15.95 -12.18 -28.03
N GLN A 228 -14.77 -12.19 -28.68
CA GLN A 228 -13.65 -13.07 -28.33
C GLN A 228 -12.64 -12.44 -27.35
N VAL A 229 -12.87 -11.20 -26.93
CA VAL A 229 -11.95 -10.49 -26.04
C VAL A 229 -12.37 -10.72 -24.59
N ARG A 230 -11.51 -11.40 -23.85
CA ARG A 230 -11.60 -11.52 -22.39
C ARG A 230 -11.01 -10.28 -21.74
N VAL A 231 -11.81 -9.58 -20.95
CA VAL A 231 -11.43 -8.39 -20.19
C VAL A 231 -11.41 -8.74 -18.71
N ARG A 232 -10.25 -8.59 -18.05
CA ARG A 232 -10.09 -8.97 -16.64
C ARG A 232 -9.26 -7.95 -15.86
N PRO A 233 -9.79 -7.38 -14.77
CA PRO A 233 -8.98 -6.64 -13.81
C PRO A 233 -7.92 -7.53 -13.16
N TYR A 234 -6.79 -6.96 -12.78
CA TYR A 234 -5.74 -7.64 -12.02
C TYR A 234 -4.86 -6.60 -11.31
N PHE A 235 -4.20 -7.00 -10.23
CA PHE A 235 -3.13 -6.21 -9.63
C PHE A 235 -1.80 -6.52 -10.31
N THR A 236 -1.00 -5.48 -10.54
CA THR A 236 0.37 -5.61 -11.06
C THR A 236 1.35 -6.04 -9.96
N ASP A 237 2.63 -6.21 -10.28
CA ASP A 237 3.67 -6.52 -9.29
C ASP A 237 3.94 -5.35 -8.32
N ALA A 238 3.49 -4.13 -8.66
CA ALA A 238 3.54 -2.95 -7.80
C ALA A 238 2.22 -2.72 -7.03
N ASP A 239 1.34 -3.72 -6.99
CA ASP A 239 0.00 -3.68 -6.41
C ASP A 239 -0.92 -2.58 -6.99
N SER A 240 -0.59 -2.03 -8.17
CA SER A 240 -1.46 -1.13 -8.91
C SER A 240 -2.53 -1.92 -9.67
N LEU A 241 -3.76 -1.40 -9.72
CA LEU A 241 -4.87 -1.99 -10.44
C LEU A 241 -4.75 -1.72 -11.95
N ALA A 242 -4.91 -2.76 -12.74
CA ALA A 242 -4.86 -2.73 -14.20
C ALA A 242 -5.93 -3.65 -14.79
N VAL A 243 -6.13 -3.57 -16.11
CA VAL A 243 -7.00 -4.46 -16.88
C VAL A 243 -6.21 -5.15 -17.97
N ALA A 244 -6.36 -6.46 -18.07
CA ALA A 244 -5.82 -7.24 -19.17
C ALA A 244 -6.94 -7.58 -20.16
N CYS A 245 -6.74 -7.23 -21.43
CA CYS A 245 -7.57 -7.66 -22.55
C CYS A 245 -6.82 -8.73 -23.34
N THR A 246 -7.42 -9.90 -23.54
CA THR A 246 -6.81 -11.05 -24.24
C THR A 246 -7.79 -11.62 -25.26
N ILE A 247 -7.33 -11.86 -26.48
CA ILE A 247 -8.12 -12.59 -27.49
C ILE A 247 -8.06 -14.08 -27.13
N GLU A 248 -9.21 -14.68 -26.85
CA GLU A 248 -9.35 -16.13 -26.65
C GLU A 248 -9.90 -16.74 -27.94
N GLU A 249 -9.15 -17.69 -28.51
CA GLU A 249 -9.64 -18.50 -29.62
C GLU A 249 -10.77 -19.38 -29.08
N LYS A 250 -11.88 -19.47 -29.82
CA LYS A 250 -12.96 -20.41 -29.48
C LYS A 250 -12.36 -21.82 -29.48
N THR A 251 -12.22 -22.41 -28.31
CA THR A 251 -11.99 -23.85 -28.20
C THR A 251 -13.29 -24.49 -28.66
N SER A 252 -13.28 -25.02 -29.90
CA SER A 252 -14.40 -25.75 -30.48
C SER A 252 -14.51 -27.13 -29.85
#